data_AF-A0A090VWC2-F1
#
_entry.id   AF-A0A090VWC2-F1
#
_cell.length_a   1.000
_cell.length_b   1.000
_cell.length_c   1.000
_cell.angle_alpha   90.00
_cell.angle_beta   90.00
_cell.angle_gamma   90.00
#
_symmetry.space_group_name_H-M   'P 1'
#
loop_
_entity.id
_entity.type
_entity.pdbx_description
1 polymer ?
#
loop_
_entity_poly.entity_id
_entity_poly.type
_entity_poly.pdbx_seq_one_letter_code
_entity_poly.pdbx_strand_id
1 'polypeptide(L)'
;MSPPLVIKTFKKYFGKHPDELFDTFNATSVNAASIGQVHIATKNGKKLAVKIQYPGVAESIASDLAMVKPVAMSMFNIKGKDSDKYFKEVEYKLVEETNYILEVQQSKEISKACAHINNLKFPEYYEDLSSERIITMDYMHGEHLSEFAAHNTDTKKAHKLGQALWDFYMYQIHNLKKVHADPHPGNFLISEKGELIALDFGCMKSIPQEFYTPYFELARPENINNNAYFVEKLHELEILRDDDSEAEKTFFTSMFHEMLSLFTQPFHQETFDFSDATFFGKIAELGERYSKNTDLKKMNGNRGSKHFIYINRTFFGLYNLMFDLKAENIKINNYLRLS
;
A
#
# COMPACT_ATOMS: atom_id res chain seq x y z
N MET A 1 -3.18 20.81 -13.99
CA MET A 1 -2.94 22.19 -13.51
C MET A 1 -2.22 22.99 -14.60
N SER A 2 -2.53 24.28 -14.76
CA SER A 2 -1.94 25.13 -15.81
C SER A 2 -0.49 25.56 -15.49
N PRO A 3 0.34 25.85 -16.52
CA PRO A 3 1.71 26.34 -16.33
C PRO A 3 1.87 27.54 -15.37
N PRO A 4 0.99 28.57 -15.39
CA PRO A 4 1.11 29.68 -14.44
C PRO A 4 0.92 29.26 -12.98
N LEU A 5 0.08 28.25 -12.73
CA LEU A 5 -0.19 27.76 -11.37
C LEU A 5 0.95 26.87 -10.86
N VAL A 6 1.62 26.13 -11.75
CA VAL A 6 2.91 25.45 -11.48
C VAL A 6 3.94 26.48 -11.00
N ILE A 7 4.16 27.54 -11.78
CA ILE A 7 5.11 28.61 -11.45
C ILE A 7 4.76 29.28 -10.12
N LYS A 8 3.48 29.57 -9.89
CA LYS A 8 3.00 30.15 -8.62
C LYS A 8 3.32 29.24 -7.44
N THR A 9 3.21 27.93 -7.62
CA THR A 9 3.55 26.94 -6.58
C THR A 9 5.04 26.99 -6.25
N PHE A 10 5.92 27.02 -7.25
CA PHE A 10 7.36 27.20 -7.04
C PHE A 10 7.70 28.50 -6.31
N LYS A 11 7.12 29.64 -6.71
CA LYS A 11 7.33 30.91 -6.00
C LYS A 11 6.88 30.84 -4.55
N LYS A 12 5.76 30.18 -4.26
CA LYS A 12 5.22 30.07 -2.90
C LYS A 12 6.14 29.27 -1.98
N TYR A 13 6.63 28.11 -2.44
CA TYR A 13 7.35 27.17 -1.58
C TYR A 13 8.89 27.30 -1.64
N PHE A 14 9.45 27.79 -2.76
CA PHE A 14 10.89 28.01 -2.90
C PHE A 14 11.30 29.48 -2.99
N GLY A 15 10.35 30.41 -3.13
CA GLY A 15 10.65 31.83 -3.39
C GLY A 15 11.25 32.09 -4.78
N LYS A 16 11.32 31.08 -5.64
CA LYS A 16 12.05 31.09 -6.93
C LYS A 16 11.18 30.56 -8.06
N HIS A 17 11.52 30.89 -9.31
CA HIS A 17 11.01 30.20 -10.48
C HIS A 17 11.66 28.81 -10.66
N PRO A 18 11.01 27.88 -11.36
CA PRO A 18 11.61 26.59 -11.72
C PRO A 18 12.94 26.74 -12.45
N ASP A 19 13.04 27.72 -13.36
CA ASP A 19 14.24 27.97 -14.18
C ASP A 19 15.43 28.51 -13.38
N GLU A 20 15.22 28.91 -12.11
CA GLU A 20 16.30 29.26 -11.18
C GLU A 20 16.79 28.06 -10.36
N LEU A 21 16.01 26.96 -10.36
CA LEU A 21 16.29 25.73 -9.62
C LEU A 21 16.77 24.61 -10.55
N PHE A 22 16.33 24.59 -11.80
CA PHE A 22 16.65 23.55 -12.78
C PHE A 22 17.30 24.17 -14.03
N ASP A 23 18.14 23.39 -14.71
CA ASP A 23 18.74 23.81 -15.98
C ASP A 23 17.67 23.91 -17.08
N THR A 24 16.70 22.99 -17.05
CA THR A 24 15.47 23.06 -17.86
C THR A 24 14.28 22.56 -17.05
N PHE A 25 13.09 23.11 -17.30
CA PHE A 25 11.85 22.66 -16.68
C PHE A 25 10.69 22.69 -17.68
N ASN A 26 10.02 21.56 -17.87
CA ASN A 26 8.83 21.48 -18.72
C ASN A 26 7.56 21.76 -17.90
N ALA A 27 6.97 22.94 -18.11
CA ALA A 27 5.75 23.34 -17.41
C ALA A 27 4.50 22.57 -17.85
N THR A 28 4.56 21.80 -18.93
CA THR A 28 3.52 20.83 -19.31
C THR A 28 3.78 19.52 -18.58
N SER A 29 2.78 19.04 -17.84
CA SER A 29 2.88 17.77 -17.13
C SER A 29 2.95 16.60 -18.11
N VAL A 30 3.78 15.61 -17.81
CA VAL A 30 3.86 14.37 -18.59
C VAL A 30 2.85 13.33 -18.11
N ASN A 31 2.63 13.24 -16.80
CA ASN A 31 1.71 12.28 -16.17
C ASN A 31 0.90 12.96 -15.05
N ALA A 32 -0.28 12.41 -14.76
CA ALA A 32 -1.00 12.68 -13.52
C ALA A 32 -0.48 11.76 -12.39
N ALA A 33 -0.55 12.25 -11.17
CA ALA A 33 -0.34 11.47 -9.94
C ALA A 33 -1.61 11.57 -9.08
N SER A 34 -1.72 10.74 -8.02
CA SER A 34 -2.91 10.66 -7.16
C SER A 34 -3.48 12.03 -6.78
N ILE A 35 -2.66 12.90 -6.17
CA ILE A 35 -3.04 14.25 -5.75
C ILE A 35 -2.22 15.35 -6.43
N GLY A 36 -1.64 15.07 -7.59
CA GLY A 36 -0.75 16.01 -8.27
C GLY A 36 -0.45 15.67 -9.71
N GLN A 37 0.61 16.27 -10.24
CA GLN A 37 1.08 16.07 -11.60
C GLN A 37 2.60 16.01 -11.65
N VAL A 38 3.14 15.24 -12.59
CA VAL A 38 4.57 15.03 -12.76
C VAL A 38 5.08 15.83 -13.95
N HIS A 39 6.16 16.57 -13.73
CA HIS A 39 6.88 17.35 -14.73
C HIS A 39 8.27 16.78 -14.96
N ILE A 40 8.85 17.11 -16.11
CA ILE A 40 10.22 16.75 -16.44
C ILE A 40 11.10 17.98 -16.26
N ALA A 41 12.23 17.79 -15.59
CA ALA A 41 13.26 18.79 -15.46
C ALA A 41 14.64 18.19 -15.75
N THR A 42 15.64 19.04 -15.94
CA THR A 42 17.04 18.62 -15.96
C THR A 42 17.86 19.44 -14.97
N LYS A 43 18.82 18.81 -14.29
CA LYS A 43 19.77 19.51 -13.42
C LYS A 43 21.09 18.76 -13.40
N ASN A 44 22.21 19.45 -13.60
CA ASN A 44 23.56 18.88 -13.58
C ASN A 44 23.70 17.65 -14.49
N GLY A 45 23.11 17.70 -15.68
CA GLY A 45 23.13 16.59 -16.65
C GLY A 45 22.21 15.41 -16.33
N LYS A 46 21.47 15.44 -15.21
CA LYS A 46 20.46 14.42 -14.87
C LYS A 46 19.07 14.85 -15.31
N LYS A 47 18.27 13.88 -15.75
CA LYS A 47 16.83 14.03 -15.98
C LYS A 47 16.07 13.72 -14.69
N LEU A 48 15.14 14.58 -14.32
CA LEU A 48 14.42 14.53 -13.05
C LEU A 48 12.90 14.48 -13.27
N ALA A 49 12.21 13.77 -12.38
CA ALA A 49 10.77 13.81 -12.23
C ALA A 49 10.42 14.79 -11.09
N VAL A 50 9.55 15.74 -11.37
CA VAL A 50 9.10 16.75 -10.40
C VAL A 50 7.59 16.60 -10.18
N LYS A 51 7.20 15.99 -9.06
CA LYS A 51 5.81 15.77 -8.65
C LYS A 51 5.31 17.00 -7.90
N ILE A 52 4.27 17.64 -8.41
CA ILE A 52 3.70 18.87 -7.85
C ILE A 52 2.25 18.61 -7.44
N GLN A 53 1.93 18.86 -6.18
CA GLN A 53 0.58 18.68 -5.66
C GLN A 53 -0.41 19.67 -6.29
N TYR A 54 -1.66 19.24 -6.50
CA TYR A 54 -2.72 20.16 -6.92
C TYR A 54 -3.03 21.16 -5.79
N PRO A 55 -3.22 22.45 -6.11
CA PRO A 55 -3.57 23.45 -5.10
C PRO A 55 -4.93 23.15 -4.46
N GLY A 56 -5.02 23.31 -3.14
CA GLY A 56 -6.28 23.15 -2.41
C GLY A 56 -6.59 21.73 -1.95
N VAL A 57 -5.81 20.72 -2.36
CA VAL A 57 -6.09 19.31 -1.99
C VAL A 57 -6.00 19.11 -0.48
N ALA A 58 -4.94 19.60 0.15
CA ALA A 58 -4.76 19.43 1.59
C ALA A 58 -5.92 20.05 2.38
N GLU A 59 -6.44 21.17 1.89
CA GLU A 59 -7.54 21.93 2.51
C GLU A 59 -8.92 21.30 2.26
N SER A 60 -9.10 20.52 1.18
CA SER A 60 -10.41 19.94 0.82
C SER A 60 -10.67 18.55 1.42
N ILE A 61 -9.64 17.82 1.86
CA ILE A 61 -9.77 16.43 2.34
C ILE A 61 -10.84 16.27 3.42
N ALA A 62 -10.86 17.15 4.42
CA ALA A 62 -11.83 17.07 5.52
C ALA A 62 -13.28 17.22 5.01
N SER A 63 -13.52 18.20 4.13
CA SER A 63 -14.85 18.41 3.54
C SER A 63 -15.26 17.27 2.60
N ASP A 64 -14.32 16.76 1.81
CA ASP A 64 -14.57 15.68 0.85
C ASP A 64 -14.94 14.39 1.58
N LEU A 65 -14.22 14.05 2.65
CA LEU A 65 -14.55 12.91 3.50
C LEU A 65 -15.87 13.09 4.24
N ALA A 66 -16.18 14.30 4.71
CA ALA A 66 -17.47 14.57 5.36
C ALA A 66 -18.66 14.32 4.43
N MET A 67 -18.51 14.57 3.12
CA MET A 67 -19.54 14.27 2.12
C MET A 67 -19.70 12.77 1.84
N VAL A 68 -18.59 12.01 1.83
CA VAL A 68 -18.61 10.57 1.53
C VAL A 68 -19.00 9.73 2.76
N LYS A 69 -18.74 10.23 3.97
CA LYS A 69 -18.98 9.53 5.23
C LYS A 69 -20.40 8.95 5.35
N PRO A 70 -21.50 9.68 5.08
CA PRO A 70 -22.86 9.11 5.16
C PRO A 70 -23.10 7.95 4.19
N VAL A 71 -22.53 8.02 2.99
CA VAL A 71 -22.65 6.96 1.97
C VAL A 71 -21.91 5.70 2.44
N ALA A 72 -20.68 5.87 2.92
CA ALA A 72 -19.88 4.76 3.46
C ALA A 72 -20.53 4.15 4.71
N MET A 73 -21.04 4.97 5.65
CA MET A 73 -21.76 4.49 6.84
C MET A 73 -22.98 3.64 6.46
N SER A 74 -23.75 4.08 5.46
CA SER A 74 -24.92 3.37 4.94
C SER A 74 -24.54 2.06 4.24
N MET A 75 -23.51 2.09 3.39
CA MET A 75 -23.06 0.92 2.63
C MET A 75 -22.52 -0.21 3.53
N PHE A 76 -21.82 0.15 4.61
CA PHE A 76 -21.19 -0.81 5.52
C PHE A 76 -21.98 -1.06 6.82
N ASN A 77 -23.19 -0.49 6.93
CA ASN A 77 -24.05 -0.51 8.12
C ASN A 77 -23.31 -0.30 9.46
N ILE A 78 -22.35 0.61 9.46
CA ILE A 78 -21.52 0.86 10.64
C ILE A 78 -22.37 1.64 11.64
N LYS A 79 -22.61 1.07 12.82
CA LYS A 79 -23.41 1.68 13.90
C LYS A 79 -22.51 2.25 14.99
N GLY A 80 -22.82 3.46 15.47
CA GLY A 80 -22.23 4.02 16.70
C GLY A 80 -20.99 4.91 16.54
N LYS A 81 -20.52 5.44 17.68
CA LYS A 81 -19.44 6.44 17.80
C LYS A 81 -18.05 5.93 17.39
N ASP A 82 -17.82 4.62 17.44
CA ASP A 82 -16.50 4.03 17.15
C ASP A 82 -16.14 4.08 15.65
N SER A 83 -17.11 4.31 14.77
CA SER A 83 -16.89 4.53 13.33
C SER A 83 -16.02 5.74 13.04
N ASP A 84 -16.12 6.77 13.88
CA ASP A 84 -15.33 7.99 13.79
C ASP A 84 -13.84 7.68 13.90
N LYS A 85 -13.43 6.62 14.61
CA LYS A 85 -12.01 6.21 14.74
C LYS A 85 -11.43 5.84 13.38
N TYR A 86 -12.13 5.05 12.56
CA TYR A 86 -11.64 4.66 11.23
C TYR A 86 -11.69 5.81 10.24
N PHE A 87 -12.77 6.60 10.23
CA PHE A 87 -12.85 7.77 9.34
C PHE A 87 -11.76 8.79 9.66
N LYS A 88 -11.49 9.06 10.95
CA LYS A 88 -10.37 9.91 11.37
C LYS A 88 -9.02 9.34 10.98
N GLU A 89 -8.84 8.02 11.03
CA GLU A 89 -7.60 7.37 10.60
C GLU A 89 -7.38 7.51 9.08
N VAL A 90 -8.45 7.39 8.28
CA VAL A 90 -8.42 7.66 6.83
C VAL A 90 -8.15 9.13 6.54
N GLU A 91 -8.85 10.04 7.22
CA GLU A 91 -8.64 11.50 7.11
C GLU A 91 -7.21 11.88 7.44
N TYR A 92 -6.73 11.45 8.60
CA TYR A 92 -5.34 11.66 9.03
C TYR A 92 -4.37 11.19 7.95
N LYS A 93 -4.62 10.03 7.34
CA LYS A 93 -3.71 9.49 6.35
C LYS A 93 -3.71 10.27 5.04
N LEU A 94 -4.88 10.67 4.54
CA LEU A 94 -4.97 11.53 3.36
C LEU A 94 -4.30 12.88 3.60
N VAL A 95 -4.44 13.46 4.80
CA VAL A 95 -3.74 14.68 5.18
C VAL A 95 -2.22 14.46 5.24
N GLU A 96 -1.77 13.34 5.79
CA GLU A 96 -0.35 12.97 5.86
C GLU A 96 0.27 12.82 4.45
N GLU A 97 -0.46 12.23 3.49
CA GLU A 97 -0.05 12.14 2.08
C GLU A 97 0.14 13.51 1.42
N THR A 98 -0.42 14.58 1.99
CA THR A 98 -0.18 15.93 1.47
C THR A 98 1.17 16.50 1.89
N ASN A 99 1.86 15.90 2.86
CA ASN A 99 3.16 16.35 3.35
C ASN A 99 4.31 15.68 2.58
N TYR A 100 4.73 16.31 1.50
CA TYR A 100 5.80 15.80 0.64
C TYR A 100 7.20 15.81 1.26
N ILE A 101 7.45 16.60 2.32
CA ILE A 101 8.71 16.52 3.07
C ILE A 101 8.80 15.15 3.77
N LEU A 102 7.71 14.73 4.40
CA LEU A 102 7.62 13.42 5.04
C LEU A 102 7.77 12.30 4.02
N GLU A 103 7.11 12.41 2.85
CA GLU A 103 7.23 11.43 1.78
C GLU A 103 8.69 11.28 1.32
N VAL A 104 9.42 12.39 1.09
CA VAL A 104 10.84 12.33 0.68
C VAL A 104 11.70 11.66 1.74
N GLN A 105 11.51 11.98 3.01
CA GLN A 105 12.24 11.35 4.11
C GLN A 105 11.99 9.84 4.16
N GLN A 106 10.72 9.43 4.12
CA GLN A 106 10.32 8.02 4.10
C GLN A 106 10.86 7.30 2.87
N SER A 107 10.82 7.95 1.71
CA SER A 107 11.33 7.40 0.47
C SER A 107 12.81 7.10 0.53
N LYS A 108 13.61 8.01 1.09
CA LYS A 108 15.06 7.81 1.29
C LYS A 108 15.33 6.69 2.30
N GLU A 109 14.59 6.65 3.42
CA GLU A 109 14.73 5.60 4.42
C GLU A 109 14.46 4.21 3.85
N ILE A 110 13.34 4.04 3.15
CA ILE A 110 12.94 2.75 2.56
C ILE A 110 13.85 2.35 1.41
N SER A 111 14.20 3.28 0.52
CA SER A 111 15.11 3.00 -0.59
C SER A 111 16.47 2.51 -0.09
N LYS A 112 17.01 3.16 0.95
CA LYS A 112 18.26 2.74 1.59
C LYS A 112 18.12 1.38 2.28
N ALA A 113 17.05 1.18 3.04
CA ALA A 113 16.83 -0.05 3.78
C ALA A 113 16.63 -1.26 2.86
N CYS A 114 16.05 -1.06 1.67
CA CYS A 114 15.73 -2.12 0.71
C CYS A 114 16.72 -2.20 -0.47
N ALA A 115 17.78 -1.39 -0.51
CA ALA A 115 18.73 -1.33 -1.63
C ALA A 115 19.47 -2.65 -1.89
N HIS A 116 19.56 -3.53 -0.89
CA HIS A 116 20.22 -4.84 -0.98
C HIS A 116 19.31 -5.93 -1.56
N ILE A 117 18.01 -5.65 -1.76
CA ILE A 117 17.06 -6.60 -2.34
C ILE A 117 17.37 -6.77 -3.82
N ASN A 118 17.54 -8.03 -4.26
CA ASN A 118 17.88 -8.33 -5.63
C ASN A 118 16.78 -7.89 -6.61
N ASN A 119 17.18 -7.37 -7.77
CA ASN A 119 16.28 -6.96 -8.85
C ASN A 119 15.32 -5.80 -8.49
N LEU A 120 15.65 -5.00 -7.48
CA LEU A 120 14.88 -3.85 -7.03
C LEU A 120 15.69 -2.56 -7.16
N LYS A 121 15.03 -1.48 -7.60
CA LYS A 121 15.60 -0.16 -7.80
C LYS A 121 14.69 0.93 -7.26
N PHE A 122 15.31 2.06 -6.93
CA PHE A 122 14.65 3.26 -6.44
C PHE A 122 15.28 4.47 -7.13
N PRO A 123 14.55 5.56 -7.34
CA PRO A 123 15.15 6.84 -7.72
C PRO A 123 15.92 7.43 -6.54
N GLU A 124 16.90 8.30 -6.83
CA GLU A 124 17.41 9.23 -5.82
C GLU A 124 16.38 10.34 -5.56
N TYR A 125 16.15 10.69 -4.29
CA TYR A 125 15.21 11.74 -3.88
C TYR A 125 15.97 12.97 -3.38
N TYR A 126 15.65 14.14 -3.94
CA TYR A 126 16.40 15.38 -3.72
C TYR A 126 15.69 16.30 -2.74
N GLU A 127 16.11 16.29 -1.47
CA GLU A 127 15.55 17.15 -0.41
C GLU A 127 15.68 18.63 -0.74
N ASP A 128 16.84 19.08 -1.20
CA ASP A 128 17.10 20.51 -1.53
C ASP A 128 16.27 21.02 -2.73
N LEU A 129 15.65 20.12 -3.48
CA LEU A 129 14.77 20.42 -4.62
C LEU A 129 13.32 20.00 -4.32
N SER A 130 13.01 19.72 -3.06
CA SER A 130 11.69 19.33 -2.60
C SER A 130 11.17 20.30 -1.53
N SER A 131 9.86 20.31 -1.33
CA SER A 131 9.14 21.16 -0.37
C SER A 131 7.86 20.46 0.06
N GLU A 132 7.02 21.14 0.84
CA GLU A 132 5.74 20.61 1.32
C GLU A 132 4.75 20.24 0.19
N ARG A 133 4.96 20.74 -1.03
CA ARG A 133 4.08 20.50 -2.19
C ARG A 133 4.80 20.08 -3.46
N ILE A 134 6.12 19.94 -3.44
CA ILE A 134 6.93 19.55 -4.59
C ILE A 134 7.91 18.46 -4.17
N ILE A 135 7.93 17.33 -4.88
CA ILE A 135 8.97 16.29 -4.76
C ILE A 135 9.78 16.28 -6.03
N THR A 136 11.11 16.27 -5.88
CA THR A 136 12.03 16.06 -6.98
C THR A 136 12.80 14.77 -6.77
N MET A 137 12.81 13.91 -7.78
CA MET A 137 13.53 12.63 -7.78
C MET A 137 14.11 12.32 -9.15
N ASP A 138 14.98 11.31 -9.24
CA ASP A 138 15.49 10.83 -10.53
C ASP A 138 14.32 10.43 -11.45
N TYR A 139 14.41 10.80 -12.73
CA TYR A 139 13.47 10.30 -13.72
C TYR A 139 13.81 8.86 -14.08
N MET A 140 12.95 7.94 -13.65
CA MET A 140 13.13 6.51 -13.90
C MET A 140 12.57 6.12 -15.27
N HIS A 141 13.34 5.35 -16.02
CA HIS A 141 12.94 4.81 -17.31
C HIS A 141 12.43 3.38 -17.16
N GLY A 142 11.20 3.15 -17.60
CA GLY A 142 10.57 1.84 -17.57
C GLY A 142 9.12 1.90 -18.05
N GLU A 143 8.54 0.73 -18.21
CA GLU A 143 7.13 0.52 -18.52
C GLU A 143 6.35 0.33 -17.20
N HIS A 144 5.08 0.76 -17.12
CA HIS A 144 4.29 0.51 -15.91
C HIS A 144 4.07 -0.98 -15.70
N LEU A 145 4.05 -1.45 -14.45
CA LEU A 145 3.86 -2.87 -14.14
C LEU A 145 2.61 -3.46 -14.80
N SER A 146 1.49 -2.73 -14.81
CA SER A 146 0.24 -3.16 -15.45
C SER A 146 0.36 -3.30 -16.97
N GLU A 147 1.12 -2.42 -17.62
CA GLU A 147 1.35 -2.47 -19.07
C GLU A 147 2.23 -3.68 -19.40
N PHE A 148 3.33 -3.85 -18.66
CA PHE A 148 4.20 -5.01 -18.77
C PHE A 148 3.45 -6.33 -18.57
N ALA A 149 2.65 -6.41 -17.50
CA ALA A 149 1.86 -7.61 -17.17
C ALA A 149 0.89 -8.00 -18.30
N ALA A 150 0.34 -7.03 -19.03
CA ALA A 150 -0.62 -7.27 -20.10
C ALA A 150 -0.02 -7.97 -21.33
N HIS A 151 1.26 -7.76 -21.64
CA HIS A 151 1.90 -8.34 -22.83
C HIS A 151 3.02 -9.35 -22.53
N ASN A 152 3.54 -9.39 -21.31
CA ASN A 152 4.65 -10.26 -20.97
C ASN A 152 4.28 -11.76 -21.11
N THR A 153 5.12 -12.48 -21.85
CA THR A 153 5.04 -13.94 -22.01
C THR A 153 6.26 -14.67 -21.43
N ASP A 154 7.26 -13.92 -20.94
CA ASP A 154 8.47 -14.48 -20.33
C ASP A 154 8.23 -14.78 -18.84
N THR A 155 8.02 -16.05 -18.54
CA THR A 155 7.76 -16.54 -17.17
C THR A 155 8.96 -16.35 -16.24
N LYS A 156 10.19 -16.34 -16.77
CA LYS A 156 11.39 -16.11 -15.95
C LYS A 156 11.48 -14.67 -15.49
N LYS A 157 11.12 -13.72 -16.36
CA LYS A 157 11.02 -12.30 -15.99
C LYS A 157 9.90 -12.07 -14.98
N ALA A 158 8.72 -12.65 -15.22
CA ALA A 158 7.59 -12.59 -14.29
C ALA A 158 7.97 -13.08 -12.88
N HIS A 159 8.59 -14.25 -12.78
CA HIS A 159 9.10 -14.78 -11.52
C HIS A 159 10.12 -13.82 -10.88
N LYS A 160 11.14 -13.38 -11.62
CA LYS A 160 12.17 -12.47 -11.07
C LYS A 160 11.57 -11.17 -10.50
N LEU A 161 10.58 -10.61 -11.19
CA LEU A 161 9.85 -9.42 -10.75
C LEU A 161 8.96 -9.71 -9.54
N GLY A 162 8.21 -10.81 -9.57
CA GLY A 162 7.37 -11.26 -8.46
C GLY A 162 8.18 -11.54 -7.20
N GLN A 163 9.35 -12.17 -7.31
CA GLN A 163 10.22 -12.42 -6.16
C GLN A 163 10.73 -11.11 -5.55
N ALA A 164 11.16 -10.16 -6.39
CA ALA A 164 11.60 -8.85 -5.92
C ALA A 164 10.46 -8.08 -5.22
N LEU A 165 9.25 -8.14 -5.78
CA LEU A 165 8.06 -7.51 -5.20
C LEU A 165 7.68 -8.15 -3.86
N TRP A 166 7.66 -9.49 -3.80
CA TRP A 166 7.38 -10.24 -2.57
C TRP A 166 8.40 -9.90 -1.47
N ASP A 167 9.68 -10.01 -1.79
CA ASP A 167 10.78 -9.73 -0.86
C ASP A 167 10.73 -8.28 -0.37
N PHE A 168 10.42 -7.33 -1.26
CA PHE A 168 10.27 -5.92 -0.91
C PHE A 168 9.20 -5.69 0.16
N TYR A 169 8.02 -6.29 0.01
CA TYR A 169 6.93 -6.15 0.98
C TYR A 169 7.20 -6.94 2.26
N MET A 170 7.74 -8.15 2.16
CA MET A 170 8.00 -8.97 3.34
C MET A 170 9.11 -8.37 4.20
N TYR A 171 10.17 -7.85 3.59
CA TYR A 171 11.24 -7.17 4.32
C TYR A 171 10.73 -5.94 5.07
N GLN A 172 9.90 -5.12 4.42
CA GLN A 172 9.23 -3.98 5.05
C GLN A 172 8.43 -4.41 6.29
N ILE A 173 7.52 -5.38 6.12
CA ILE A 173 6.62 -5.83 7.19
C ILE A 173 7.39 -6.50 8.33
N HIS A 174 8.29 -7.43 8.02
CA HIS A 174 8.93 -8.29 9.00
C HIS A 174 10.24 -7.73 9.55
N ASN A 175 11.01 -6.97 8.80
CA ASN A 175 12.28 -6.43 9.28
C ASN A 175 12.12 -4.99 9.75
N LEU A 176 11.41 -4.15 8.98
CA LEU A 176 11.26 -2.72 9.30
C LEU A 176 10.06 -2.42 10.20
N LYS A 177 9.11 -3.35 10.33
CA LYS A 177 7.82 -3.12 11.00
C LYS A 177 7.12 -1.87 10.46
N LYS A 178 7.32 -1.61 9.17
CA LYS A 178 6.77 -0.48 8.43
C LYS A 178 6.46 -0.97 7.03
N VAL A 179 5.33 -0.58 6.46
CA VAL A 179 4.92 -1.04 5.13
C VAL A 179 4.35 0.08 4.30
N HIS A 180 4.67 0.07 3.01
CA HIS A 180 3.97 0.86 2.02
C HIS A 180 2.55 0.30 1.82
N ALA A 181 1.54 0.98 2.35
CA ALA A 181 0.17 0.47 2.37
C ALA A 181 -0.62 0.72 1.06
N ASP A 182 0.06 0.99 -0.05
CA ASP A 182 -0.53 1.21 -1.37
C ASP A 182 0.19 0.44 -2.50
N PRO A 183 0.03 -0.91 -2.56
CA PRO A 183 0.51 -1.75 -3.65
C PRO A 183 -0.30 -1.54 -4.94
N HIS A 184 -0.25 -0.34 -5.50
CA HIS A 184 -0.87 0.01 -6.78
C HIS A 184 0.12 -0.17 -7.94
N PRO A 185 -0.29 -0.70 -9.12
CA PRO A 185 0.62 -0.91 -10.25
C PRO A 185 1.34 0.36 -10.71
N GLY A 186 0.69 1.52 -10.57
CA GLY A 186 1.26 2.83 -10.92
C GLY A 186 2.48 3.25 -10.10
N ASN A 187 2.71 2.63 -8.93
CA ASN A 187 3.86 2.90 -8.07
C ASN A 187 5.10 2.10 -8.50
N PHE A 188 4.97 1.25 -9.51
CA PHE A 188 6.02 0.36 -10.00
C PHE A 188 6.26 0.51 -11.50
N LEU A 189 7.54 0.57 -11.88
CA LEU A 189 7.99 0.45 -13.26
C LEU A 189 8.85 -0.79 -13.44
N ILE A 190 8.85 -1.32 -14.66
CA ILE A 190 9.75 -2.37 -15.11
C ILE A 190 10.79 -1.72 -16.03
N SER A 191 12.05 -1.72 -15.61
CA SER A 191 13.14 -1.22 -16.44
C SER A 191 13.36 -2.09 -17.68
N GLU A 192 14.03 -1.54 -18.70
CA GLU A 192 14.43 -2.29 -19.90
C GLU A 192 15.27 -3.55 -19.57
N LYS A 193 15.94 -3.57 -18.42
CA LYS A 193 16.75 -4.70 -17.93
C LYS A 193 15.94 -5.75 -17.16
N GLY A 194 14.64 -5.55 -16.98
CA GLY A 194 13.76 -6.44 -16.21
C GLY A 194 13.93 -6.31 -14.69
N GLU A 195 14.40 -5.16 -14.22
CA GLU A 195 14.47 -4.80 -12.80
C GLU A 195 13.20 -4.03 -12.39
N LEU A 196 12.66 -4.36 -11.21
CA LEU A 196 11.52 -3.68 -10.60
C LEU A 196 11.98 -2.33 -10.03
N ILE A 197 11.30 -1.25 -10.38
CA ILE A 197 11.55 0.09 -9.86
C ILE A 197 10.35 0.50 -9.02
N ALA A 198 10.56 0.83 -7.74
CA ALA A 198 9.54 1.39 -6.88
C ALA A 198 9.71 2.92 -6.79
N LEU A 199 8.61 3.67 -6.97
CA LEU A 199 8.64 5.13 -7.13
C LEU A 199 8.10 5.93 -5.95
N ASP A 200 6.96 5.51 -5.39
CA ASP A 200 6.15 6.31 -4.46
C ASP A 200 6.07 5.59 -3.11
N PHE A 201 6.22 6.38 -2.03
CA PHE A 201 6.13 5.93 -0.64
C PHE A 201 5.26 6.86 0.21
N GLY A 202 4.31 7.58 -0.39
CA GLY A 202 3.40 8.49 0.33
C GLY A 202 2.54 7.79 1.39
N CYS A 203 2.27 6.49 1.21
CA CYS A 203 1.41 5.72 2.10
C CYS A 203 2.17 4.78 3.06
N MET A 204 3.27 5.20 3.68
CA MET A 204 3.93 4.37 4.70
C MET A 204 3.10 4.28 6.00
N LYS A 205 3.08 3.08 6.59
CA LYS A 205 2.46 2.81 7.89
C LYS A 205 3.41 2.02 8.78
N SER A 206 3.58 2.48 10.01
CA SER A 206 4.22 1.68 11.05
C SER A 206 3.26 0.61 11.56
N ILE A 207 3.79 -0.58 11.85
CA ILE A 207 3.05 -1.73 12.33
C ILE A 207 3.44 -1.90 13.81
N PRO A 208 2.58 -1.49 14.76
CA PRO A 208 2.89 -1.63 16.18
C PRO A 208 3.09 -3.09 16.56
N GLN A 209 3.95 -3.34 17.55
CA GLN A 209 4.27 -4.71 17.96
C GLN A 209 3.03 -5.41 18.55
N GLU A 210 2.13 -4.66 19.22
CA GLU A 210 0.86 -5.18 19.73
C GLU A 210 -0.08 -5.68 18.62
N PHE A 211 0.06 -5.18 17.39
CA PHE A 211 -0.69 -5.68 16.24
C PHE A 211 0.10 -6.77 15.51
N TYR A 212 1.38 -6.52 15.23
CA TYR A 212 2.23 -7.39 14.43
C TYR A 212 2.29 -8.80 15.02
N THR A 213 2.51 -8.92 16.33
CA THR A 213 2.73 -10.21 16.99
C THR A 213 1.51 -11.12 16.83
N PRO A 214 0.31 -10.75 17.32
CA PRO A 214 -0.85 -11.63 17.20
C PRO A 214 -1.25 -11.88 15.76
N TYR A 215 -1.15 -10.88 14.86
CA TYR A 215 -1.51 -11.06 13.45
C TYR A 215 -0.67 -12.14 12.76
N PHE A 216 0.66 -12.09 12.91
CA PHE A 216 1.55 -13.07 12.26
C PHE A 216 1.71 -14.37 13.05
N GLU A 217 1.38 -14.40 14.34
CA GLU A 217 1.15 -15.65 15.07
C GLU A 217 -0.03 -16.41 14.46
N LEU A 218 -1.13 -15.73 14.13
CA LEU A 218 -2.30 -16.33 13.47
C LEU A 218 -2.05 -16.75 12.01
N ALA A 219 -0.96 -16.31 11.39
CA ALA A 219 -0.56 -16.78 10.07
C ALA A 219 0.00 -18.22 10.09
N ARG A 220 0.31 -18.77 11.27
CA ARG A 220 0.89 -20.11 11.42
C ARG A 220 -0.19 -21.19 11.54
N PRO A 221 -0.10 -22.31 10.80
CA PRO A 221 -1.08 -23.39 10.85
C PRO A 221 -1.34 -23.93 12.27
N GLU A 222 -0.30 -24.08 13.09
CA GLU A 222 -0.41 -24.59 14.46
C GLU A 222 -1.23 -23.67 15.39
N ASN A 223 -1.21 -22.37 15.11
CA ASN A 223 -1.87 -21.36 15.92
C ASN A 223 -3.32 -21.14 15.48
N ILE A 224 -3.57 -21.04 14.17
CA ILE A 224 -4.92 -20.84 13.64
C ILE A 224 -5.84 -22.04 13.92
N ASN A 225 -5.28 -23.26 13.92
CA ASN A 225 -6.03 -24.48 14.21
C ASN A 225 -6.17 -24.78 15.72
N ASN A 226 -5.54 -23.98 16.60
CA ASN A 226 -5.72 -24.08 18.04
C ASN A 226 -6.82 -23.11 18.48
N ASN A 227 -8.05 -23.60 18.67
CA ASN A 227 -9.20 -22.74 18.96
C ASN A 227 -9.01 -21.82 20.18
N ALA A 228 -8.40 -22.30 21.26
CA ALA A 228 -8.19 -21.49 22.46
C ALA A 228 -7.22 -20.33 22.18
N TYR A 229 -6.11 -20.63 21.52
CA TYR A 229 -5.10 -19.65 21.13
C TYR A 229 -5.63 -18.68 20.06
N PHE A 230 -6.39 -19.19 19.10
CA PHE A 230 -7.00 -18.39 18.05
C PHE A 230 -7.95 -17.34 18.65
N VAL A 231 -8.87 -17.76 19.53
CA VAL A 231 -9.82 -16.85 20.21
C VAL A 231 -9.10 -15.81 21.06
N GLU A 232 -8.06 -16.21 21.81
CA GLU A 232 -7.22 -15.28 22.59
C GLU A 232 -6.65 -14.17 21.70
N LYS A 233 -6.06 -14.54 20.55
CA LYS A 233 -5.49 -13.57 19.62
C LYS A 233 -6.55 -12.71 18.93
N LEU A 234 -7.76 -13.23 18.70
CA LEU A 234 -8.87 -12.40 18.18
C LEU A 234 -9.29 -11.30 19.17
N HIS A 235 -9.17 -11.52 20.49
CA HIS A 235 -9.37 -10.45 21.48
C HIS A 235 -8.24 -9.43 21.45
N GLU A 236 -6.97 -9.86 21.43
CA GLU A 236 -5.81 -8.95 21.29
C GLU A 236 -5.91 -8.07 20.04
N LEU A 237 -6.48 -8.62 18.96
CA LEU A 237 -6.66 -7.97 17.67
C LEU A 237 -7.92 -7.09 17.59
N GLU A 238 -8.66 -6.92 18.69
CA GLU A 238 -9.93 -6.18 18.77
C GLU A 238 -11.02 -6.72 17.81
N ILE A 239 -10.91 -7.98 17.38
CA ILE A 239 -11.92 -8.64 16.52
C ILE A 239 -13.09 -9.11 17.39
N LEU A 240 -12.77 -9.83 18.46
CA LEU A 240 -13.74 -10.19 19.49
C LEU A 240 -13.72 -9.14 20.59
N ARG A 241 -14.91 -8.77 21.07
CA ARG A 241 -15.09 -7.81 22.15
C ARG A 241 -15.76 -8.48 23.34
N ASP A 242 -15.52 -7.93 24.53
CA ASP A 242 -16.10 -8.46 25.77
C ASP A 242 -17.62 -8.27 25.84
N ASP A 243 -18.15 -7.27 25.13
CA ASP A 243 -19.57 -6.98 25.03
C ASP A 243 -20.29 -7.77 23.92
N ASP A 244 -19.60 -8.68 23.24
CA ASP A 244 -20.21 -9.53 22.21
C ASP A 244 -21.15 -10.59 22.79
N SER A 245 -22.28 -10.78 22.12
CA SER A 245 -23.13 -11.95 22.35
C SER A 245 -22.41 -13.24 21.93
N GLU A 246 -22.79 -14.37 22.50
CA GLU A 246 -22.22 -15.67 22.12
C GLU A 246 -22.41 -16.00 20.62
N ALA A 247 -23.50 -15.51 20.03
CA ALA A 247 -23.75 -15.61 18.60
C ALA A 247 -22.74 -14.80 17.77
N GLU A 248 -22.43 -13.57 18.19
CA GLU A 248 -21.42 -12.73 17.54
C GLU A 248 -20.02 -13.34 17.68
N LYS A 249 -19.65 -13.81 18.87
CA LYS A 249 -18.35 -14.47 19.09
C LYS A 249 -18.17 -15.66 18.17
N THR A 250 -19.18 -16.54 18.11
CA THR A 250 -19.17 -17.72 17.23
C THR A 250 -19.04 -17.31 15.77
N PHE A 251 -19.82 -16.32 15.34
CA PHE A 251 -19.82 -15.83 13.97
C PHE A 251 -18.48 -15.22 13.56
N PHE A 252 -17.97 -14.25 14.32
CA PHE A 252 -16.70 -13.58 14.01
C PHE A 252 -15.51 -14.55 14.09
N THR A 253 -15.51 -15.47 15.06
CA THR A 253 -14.46 -16.51 15.15
C THR A 253 -14.45 -17.35 13.88
N SER A 254 -15.60 -17.89 13.46
CA SER A 254 -15.68 -18.72 12.24
C SER A 254 -15.29 -17.93 10.99
N MET A 255 -15.75 -16.68 10.87
CA MET A 255 -15.46 -15.82 9.72
C MET A 255 -13.98 -15.49 9.61
N PHE A 256 -13.36 -15.04 10.70
CA PHE A 256 -11.94 -14.69 10.68
C PHE A 256 -11.06 -15.94 10.56
N HIS A 257 -11.48 -17.10 11.09
CA HIS A 257 -10.75 -18.35 10.86
C HIS A 257 -10.72 -18.69 9.37
N GLU A 258 -11.87 -18.66 8.69
CA GLU A 258 -11.95 -18.95 7.25
C GLU A 258 -11.15 -17.92 6.43
N MET A 259 -11.29 -16.63 6.75
CA MET A 259 -10.56 -15.57 6.07
C MET A 259 -9.05 -15.69 6.25
N LEU A 260 -8.57 -15.80 7.49
CA LEU A 260 -7.13 -15.89 7.76
C LEU A 260 -6.55 -17.19 7.21
N SER A 261 -7.26 -18.32 7.27
CA SER A 261 -6.80 -19.58 6.69
C SER A 261 -6.52 -19.45 5.19
N LEU A 262 -7.39 -18.74 4.46
CA LEU A 262 -7.22 -18.52 3.04
C LEU A 262 -6.12 -17.48 2.76
N PHE A 263 -6.18 -16.31 3.39
CA PHE A 263 -5.23 -15.23 3.14
C PHE A 263 -3.79 -15.58 3.53
N THR A 264 -3.60 -16.48 4.51
CA THR A 264 -2.28 -16.89 5.00
C THR A 264 -1.74 -18.13 4.30
N GLN A 265 -2.49 -18.73 3.37
CA GLN A 265 -2.05 -19.92 2.62
C GLN A 265 -0.67 -19.76 1.97
N PRO A 266 -0.26 -18.59 1.42
CA PRO A 266 1.10 -18.43 0.92
C PRO A 266 2.18 -18.68 1.99
N PHE A 267 1.95 -18.30 3.25
CA PHE A 267 2.90 -18.50 4.35
C PHE A 267 3.10 -19.95 4.77
N HIS A 268 2.24 -20.86 4.32
CA HIS A 268 2.27 -22.27 4.72
C HIS A 268 3.14 -23.13 3.80
N GLN A 269 3.75 -22.53 2.77
CA GLN A 269 4.53 -23.23 1.75
C GLN A 269 5.93 -22.61 1.64
N GLU A 270 6.91 -23.41 1.19
CA GLU A 270 8.24 -22.87 0.88
C GLU A 270 8.20 -21.96 -0.36
N THR A 271 7.44 -22.38 -1.36
CA THR A 271 7.15 -21.62 -2.58
C THR A 271 5.65 -21.54 -2.82
N PHE A 272 5.17 -20.43 -3.38
CA PHE A 272 3.77 -20.26 -3.75
C PHE A 272 3.62 -19.83 -5.20
N ASP A 273 2.53 -20.27 -5.83
CA ASP A 273 2.15 -19.88 -7.17
C ASP A 273 1.02 -18.83 -7.10
N PHE A 274 1.37 -17.56 -7.33
CA PHE A 274 0.39 -16.48 -7.36
C PHE A 274 -0.35 -16.39 -8.69
N SER A 275 -0.09 -17.25 -9.67
CA SER A 275 -0.88 -17.33 -10.90
C SER A 275 -2.09 -18.26 -10.76
N ASP A 276 -2.24 -18.98 -9.64
CA ASP A 276 -3.34 -19.92 -9.41
C ASP A 276 -4.70 -19.19 -9.29
N ALA A 277 -5.47 -19.21 -10.38
CA ALA A 277 -6.80 -18.63 -10.43
C ALA A 277 -7.78 -19.24 -9.40
N THR A 278 -7.53 -20.48 -8.94
CA THR A 278 -8.36 -21.14 -7.91
C THR A 278 -8.23 -20.44 -6.57
N PHE A 279 -7.01 -20.05 -6.20
CA PHE A 279 -6.73 -19.29 -4.98
C PHE A 279 -7.47 -17.95 -4.97
N PHE A 280 -7.36 -17.17 -6.05
CA PHE A 280 -8.06 -15.88 -6.19
C PHE A 280 -9.59 -16.04 -6.27
N GLY A 281 -10.07 -17.09 -6.95
CA GLY A 281 -11.48 -17.44 -6.99
C GLY A 281 -12.06 -17.64 -5.59
N LYS A 282 -11.36 -18.40 -4.73
CA LYS A 282 -11.77 -18.58 -3.32
C LYS A 282 -11.81 -17.27 -2.54
N ILE A 283 -10.85 -16.36 -2.76
CA ILE A 283 -10.84 -15.05 -2.08
C ILE A 283 -12.04 -14.21 -2.53
N ALA A 284 -12.34 -14.21 -3.83
CA ALA A 284 -13.48 -13.50 -4.39
C ALA A 284 -14.81 -14.06 -3.86
N GLU A 285 -14.99 -15.38 -3.87
CA GLU A 285 -16.17 -16.07 -3.34
C GLU A 285 -16.39 -15.78 -1.85
N LEU A 286 -15.30 -15.82 -1.06
CA LEU A 286 -15.32 -15.47 0.35
C LEU A 286 -15.81 -14.02 0.56
N GLY A 287 -15.25 -13.07 -0.18
CA GLY A 287 -15.64 -11.67 -0.13
C GLY A 287 -17.10 -11.44 -0.55
N GLU A 288 -17.56 -12.10 -1.61
CA GLU A 288 -18.93 -12.02 -2.09
C GLU A 288 -19.93 -12.57 -1.07
N ARG A 289 -19.62 -13.73 -0.49
CA ARG A 289 -20.45 -14.38 0.54
C ARG A 289 -20.66 -13.48 1.75
N TYR A 290 -19.60 -12.86 2.28
CA TYR A 290 -19.72 -11.98 3.44
C TYR A 290 -20.34 -10.61 3.11
N SER A 291 -20.08 -10.07 1.91
CA SER A 291 -20.74 -8.85 1.43
C SER A 291 -22.26 -9.00 1.30
N LYS A 292 -22.72 -10.19 0.87
CA LYS A 292 -24.15 -10.52 0.75
C LYS A 292 -24.79 -11.03 2.04
N ASN A 293 -24.01 -11.36 3.08
CA ASN A 293 -24.53 -11.92 4.32
C ASN A 293 -25.36 -10.87 5.10
N THR A 294 -26.67 -11.11 5.18
CA THR A 294 -27.59 -10.17 5.85
C THR A 294 -27.46 -10.17 7.37
N ASP A 295 -26.88 -11.19 7.98
CA ASP A 295 -26.64 -11.24 9.43
C ASP A 295 -25.40 -10.43 9.80
N LEU A 296 -24.36 -10.46 8.96
CA LEU A 296 -23.20 -9.56 9.08
C LEU A 296 -23.64 -8.09 9.00
N LYS A 297 -24.63 -7.79 8.15
CA LYS A 297 -25.26 -6.46 8.11
C LYS A 297 -26.04 -6.13 9.37
N LYS A 298 -26.46 -7.06 10.22
CA LYS A 298 -27.20 -6.75 11.46
C LYS A 298 -26.26 -6.53 12.65
N MET A 299 -25.10 -7.18 12.63
CA MET A 299 -24.06 -7.15 13.66
C MET A 299 -23.23 -5.86 13.61
N ASN A 300 -22.51 -5.56 14.70
CA ASN A 300 -21.57 -4.44 14.71
C ASN A 300 -20.35 -4.77 13.84
N GLY A 301 -20.24 -4.12 12.67
CA GLY A 301 -19.11 -4.28 11.74
C GLY A 301 -17.82 -3.56 12.16
N ASN A 302 -17.83 -2.83 13.28
CA ASN A 302 -16.63 -2.19 13.83
C ASN A 302 -15.76 -3.24 14.55
N ARG A 303 -14.98 -3.98 13.76
CA ARG A 303 -14.20 -5.13 14.21
C ARG A 303 -12.76 -4.99 13.74
N GLY A 304 -11.85 -5.37 14.62
CA GLY A 304 -10.42 -5.38 14.34
C GLY A 304 -9.75 -4.04 14.58
N SER A 305 -8.51 -4.11 15.04
CA SER A 305 -7.61 -2.98 15.18
C SER A 305 -7.58 -2.12 13.90
N LYS A 306 -7.39 -0.81 14.06
CA LYS A 306 -7.25 0.15 12.93
C LYS A 306 -6.14 -0.22 11.94
N HIS A 307 -5.19 -1.05 12.35
CA HIS A 307 -4.08 -1.54 11.52
C HIS A 307 -4.50 -2.64 10.52
N PHE A 308 -5.61 -3.36 10.74
CA PHE A 308 -6.09 -4.40 9.83
C PHE A 308 -6.37 -3.88 8.43
N ILE A 309 -7.01 -2.72 8.33
CA ILE A 309 -7.42 -2.14 7.04
C ILE A 309 -6.19 -1.97 6.16
N TYR A 310 -5.08 -1.50 6.72
CA TYR A 310 -3.85 -1.26 5.96
C TYR A 310 -3.14 -2.55 5.60
N ILE A 311 -3.01 -3.49 6.54
CA ILE A 311 -2.28 -4.74 6.28
C ILE A 311 -3.04 -5.64 5.31
N ASN A 312 -4.35 -5.80 5.49
CA ASN A 312 -5.17 -6.58 4.56
C ASN A 312 -5.24 -5.92 3.17
N ARG A 313 -5.38 -4.58 3.09
CA ARG A 313 -5.30 -3.86 1.80
C ARG A 313 -3.95 -4.08 1.13
N THR A 314 -2.86 -4.07 1.91
CA THR A 314 -1.52 -4.31 1.40
C THR A 314 -1.39 -5.73 0.84
N PHE A 315 -1.78 -6.75 1.60
CA PHE A 315 -1.72 -8.13 1.09
C PHE A 315 -2.63 -8.34 -0.12
N PHE A 316 -3.84 -7.80 -0.10
CA PHE A 316 -4.77 -7.93 -1.22
C PHE A 316 -4.21 -7.30 -2.50
N GLY A 317 -3.72 -6.06 -2.45
CA GLY A 317 -3.14 -5.43 -3.63
C GLY A 317 -1.83 -6.08 -4.05
N LEU A 318 -0.98 -6.52 -3.11
CA LEU A 318 0.20 -7.31 -3.41
C LEU A 318 -0.16 -8.60 -4.16
N TYR A 319 -1.14 -9.37 -3.66
CA TYR A 319 -1.57 -10.61 -4.31
C TYR A 319 -2.08 -10.34 -5.73
N ASN A 320 -2.86 -9.27 -5.94
CA ASN A 320 -3.30 -8.90 -7.29
C ASN A 320 -2.13 -8.53 -8.21
N LEU A 321 -1.16 -7.75 -7.74
CA LEU A 321 0.06 -7.46 -8.53
C LEU A 321 0.81 -8.73 -8.91
N MET A 322 0.90 -9.68 -7.98
CA MET A 322 1.57 -10.97 -8.19
C MET A 322 0.80 -11.85 -9.18
N PHE A 323 -0.54 -11.81 -9.13
CA PHE A 323 -1.42 -12.50 -10.08
C PHE A 323 -1.33 -11.91 -11.48
N ASP A 324 -1.38 -10.58 -11.60
CA ASP A 324 -1.24 -9.87 -12.88
C ASP A 324 0.12 -10.19 -13.53
N LEU A 325 1.19 -10.23 -12.73
CA LEU A 325 2.52 -10.63 -13.19
C LEU A 325 2.60 -12.12 -13.58
N LYS A 326 1.64 -12.95 -13.17
CA LYS A 326 1.69 -14.43 -13.25
C LYS A 326 2.95 -14.95 -12.54
N ALA A 327 3.16 -14.47 -11.32
CA ALA A 327 4.32 -14.78 -10.52
C ALA A 327 4.25 -16.21 -9.94
N GLU A 328 4.89 -17.15 -10.61
CA GLU A 328 4.99 -18.56 -10.20
C GLU A 328 6.26 -18.82 -9.36
N ASN A 329 6.22 -19.87 -8.52
CA ASN A 329 7.38 -20.39 -7.78
C ASN A 329 8.07 -19.38 -6.83
N ILE A 330 7.29 -18.48 -6.23
CA ILE A 330 7.80 -17.42 -5.36
C ILE A 330 8.22 -18.01 -4.01
N LYS A 331 9.49 -17.82 -3.64
CA LYS A 331 10.05 -18.27 -2.36
C LYS A 331 9.56 -17.36 -1.25
N ILE A 332 8.69 -17.91 -0.42
CA ILE A 332 7.92 -17.15 0.57
C ILE A 332 8.80 -16.61 1.69
N ASN A 333 9.75 -17.41 2.16
CA ASN A 333 10.63 -17.07 3.27
C ASN A 333 12.00 -16.53 2.82
N ASN A 334 12.16 -16.13 1.55
CA ASN A 334 13.44 -15.63 1.03
C ASN A 334 13.89 -14.34 1.73
N TYR A 335 12.93 -13.49 2.13
CA TYR A 335 13.17 -12.25 2.87
C TYR A 335 13.92 -12.44 4.20
N LEU A 336 13.83 -13.61 4.83
CA LEU A 336 14.55 -13.92 6.08
C LEU A 336 16.07 -13.98 5.89
N ARG A 337 16.54 -14.12 4.65
CA ARG A 337 17.96 -14.15 4.28
C ARG A 337 18.48 -12.80 3.80
N LEU A 338 17.60 -11.80 3.71
CA LEU A 338 17.95 -10.44 3.35
C LEU A 338 18.40 -9.73 4.64
N SER A 339 19.71 -9.60 4.80
CA SER A 339 20.37 -9.00 5.97
C SER A 339 21.15 -7.76 5.58
#